data_AF-A0AAE4YXX9-F1
#
_entry.id   AF-A0AAE4YXX9-F1
#
_cell.length_a   1.000
_cell.length_b   1.000
_cell.length_c   1.000
_cell.angle_alpha   90.00
_cell.angle_beta   90.00
_cell.angle_gamma   90.00
#
_symmetry.space_group_name_H-M   'P 1'
#
loop_
_entity.id
_entity.type
_entity.pdbx_description
1 polymer ?
#
loop_
_entity_poly.entity_id
_entity_poly.type
_entity_poly.pdbx_seq_one_letter_code
_entity_poly.pdbx_strand_id
1 'polypeptide(L)' 'MNEIEAIVEAIKPHLAGHPVELQGAVIADLMAIFLAGMAPELREEAIEFHVDLVRQLIPVEERIAFGPAGYPGTESEG' A
#
# COMPACT_ATOMS: atom_id res chain seq x y z
N MET A 1 15.11 7.28 10.91
CA MET A 1 13.87 7.33 10.13
C MET A 1 14.29 7.39 8.67
N ASN A 2 13.96 6.35 7.91
CA ASN A 2 14.25 6.30 6.48
C ASN A 2 13.42 7.38 5.76
N GLU A 3 13.95 8.00 4.71
CA GLU A 3 13.24 9.02 3.93
C GLU A 3 11.89 8.51 3.41
N ILE A 4 11.83 7.22 3.04
CA ILE A 4 10.60 6.53 2.64
C ILE A 4 9.56 6.57 3.77
N GLU A 5 9.96 6.21 5.00
CA GLU A 5 9.07 6.21 6.16
C GLU A 5 8.53 7.62 6.43
N ALA A 6 9.38 8.65 6.34
CA ALA A 6 8.97 10.03 6.57
C ALA A 6 7.91 10.50 5.57
N ILE A 7 8.05 10.13 4.29
CA ILE A 7 7.06 10.47 3.25
C ILE A 7 5.76 9.70 3.48
N VAL A 8 5.83 8.41 3.79
CA VAL A 8 4.65 7.58 4.06
C VAL A 8 3.86 8.11 5.27
N GLU A 9 4.54 8.44 6.36
CA GLU A 9 3.92 9.00 7.56
C GLU A 9 3.29 10.39 7.31
N ALA A 10 3.79 11.16 6.33
CA ALA A 10 3.16 12.40 5.91
C ALA A 10 1.88 12.17 5.08
N ILE A 11 1.79 11.06 4.33
CA ILE A 11 0.64 10.73 3.48
C ILE A 11 -0.50 10.11 4.29
N LYS A 12 -0.19 9.22 5.25
CA LYS A 12 -1.18 8.47 6.05
C LYS A 12 -2.32 9.34 6.62
N PRO A 13 -2.07 10.52 7.23
CA PRO A 13 -3.13 11.36 7.77
C PRO A 13 -4.14 11.88 6.73
N HIS A 14 -3.72 12.03 5.47
CA HIS A 14 -4.60 12.48 4.38
C HIS A 14 -5.56 11.38 3.91
N LEU A 15 -5.23 10.12 4.18
CA LEU A 15 -6.06 8.96 3.82
C LEU A 15 -6.90 8.45 5.01
N ALA A 16 -6.43 8.70 6.24
CA ALA A 16 -7.05 8.23 7.47
C ALA A 16 -8.51 8.72 7.61
N GLY A 17 -9.41 7.78 7.95
CA GLY A 17 -10.83 8.07 8.19
C GLY A 17 -11.69 8.16 6.93
N HIS A 18 -11.11 8.09 5.74
CA HIS A 18 -11.87 7.99 4.49
C HIS A 18 -12.31 6.54 4.19
N PRO A 19 -13.38 6.34 3.40
CA PRO A 19 -13.78 5.00 2.94
C PRO A 19 -12.69 4.31 2.12
N VAL A 20 -12.65 2.98 2.16
CA VAL A 20 -11.62 2.17 1.48
C VAL A 20 -11.60 2.38 -0.04
N GLU A 21 -12.76 2.65 -0.63
CA GLU A 21 -12.90 2.92 -2.05
C GLU A 21 -12.21 4.24 -2.43
N LEU A 22 -12.33 5.26 -1.59
CA LEU A 22 -11.67 6.55 -1.80
C LEU A 22 -10.16 6.41 -1.62
N GLN A 23 -9.72 5.74 -0.56
CA GLN A 23 -8.29 5.49 -0.33
C GLN A 23 -7.68 4.73 -1.51
N GLY A 24 -8.35 3.68 -1.99
CA GLY A 24 -7.93 2.90 -3.16
C GLY A 24 -7.84 3.74 -4.44
N ALA A 25 -8.81 4.62 -4.70
CA ALA A 25 -8.78 5.52 -5.85
C ALA A 25 -7.60 6.50 -5.81
N VAL A 26 -7.29 7.08 -4.64
CA VAL A 26 -6.14 7.96 -4.48
C VAL A 26 -4.82 7.22 -4.72
N ILE A 27 -4.67 6.01 -4.17
CA ILE A 27 -3.48 5.18 -4.38
C ILE A 27 -3.31 4.83 -5.86
N ALA A 28 -4.40 4.49 -6.55
CA ALA A 28 -4.39 4.19 -7.98
C ALA A 28 -3.95 5.40 -8.83
N ASP A 29 -4.43 6.61 -8.51
CA ASP A 29 -4.02 7.84 -9.19
C ASP A 29 -2.52 8.14 -9.01
N LEU A 30 -2.01 7.99 -7.78
CA LEU A 30 -0.58 8.16 -7.48
C LEU A 30 0.30 7.14 -8.23
N MET A 31 -0.12 5.87 -8.30
CA MET A 31 0.57 4.85 -9.08
C MET A 31 0.54 5.16 -10.58
N ALA A 32 -0.59 5.66 -11.10
CA ALA A 32 -0.71 6.05 -12.50
C ALA A 32 0.24 7.21 -12.86
N ILE A 33 0.40 8.20 -11.99
CA ILE A 33 1.38 9.29 -12.15
C ILE A 33 2.82 8.73 -12.24
N PHE A 34 3.18 7.79 -11.37
CA PHE A 34 4.48 7.12 -11.40
C PHE A 34 4.69 6.37 -12.73
N LEU A 35 3.73 5.55 -13.14
CA LEU A 35 3.81 4.75 -14.37
C LEU A 35 3.83 5.60 -15.65
N ALA A 36 3.18 6.77 -15.64
CA ALA A 36 3.21 7.71 -16.75
C ALA A 36 4.64 8.22 -17.04
N GLY A 37 5.53 8.24 -16.05
CA GLY A 37 6.95 8.57 -16.19
C GLY A 37 7.80 7.47 -16.84
N MET A 38 7.25 6.27 -17.05
CA MET A 38 7.96 5.12 -17.59
C MET A 38 7.70 4.92 -19.09
N ALA A 39 8.66 4.25 -19.76
CA ALA A 39 8.49 3.75 -21.12
C ALA A 39 7.25 2.83 -21.19
N PRO A 40 6.35 3.00 -22.18
CA PRO A 40 5.08 2.26 -22.25
C PRO A 40 5.21 0.75 -22.11
N GLU A 41 6.24 0.16 -22.71
CA GLU A 41 6.53 -1.27 -22.72
C GLU A 41 6.93 -1.86 -21.36
N LEU A 42 7.33 -1.02 -20.38
CA LEU A 42 7.73 -1.46 -19.03
C LEU A 42 6.61 -1.33 -17.98
N ARG A 43 5.47 -0.72 -18.33
CA ARG A 43 4.45 -0.36 -17.34
C ARG A 43 3.77 -1.57 -16.71
N GLU A 44 3.51 -2.61 -17.50
CA GLU A 44 2.86 -3.82 -16.99
C GLU A 44 3.77 -4.56 -16.01
N GLU A 45 5.04 -4.76 -16.36
CA GLU A 45 6.04 -5.36 -15.46
C GLU A 45 6.19 -4.55 -14.17
N ALA A 46 6.17 -3.21 -14.27
CA ALA A 46 6.21 -2.34 -13.10
C ALA A 46 4.96 -2.49 -12.21
N ILE A 47 3.76 -2.64 -12.79
CA ILE A 47 2.53 -2.90 -12.03
C ILE A 47 2.66 -4.22 -11.26
N GLU A 48 3.02 -5.31 -11.95
CA GLU A 48 3.16 -6.64 -11.34
C GLU A 48 4.15 -6.61 -10.18
N PHE A 49 5.32 -5.99 -10.38
CA PHE A 49 6.32 -5.82 -9.34
C PHE A 49 5.78 -5.09 -8.10
N HIS A 50 5.02 -4.01 -8.28
CA HIS A 50 4.43 -3.27 -7.15
C HIS A 50 3.34 -4.06 -6.44
N VAL A 51 2.52 -4.82 -7.16
CA VAL A 51 1.53 -5.71 -6.52
C VAL A 51 2.23 -6.77 -5.66
N ASP A 52 3.33 -7.34 -6.13
CA ASP A 52 4.11 -8.30 -5.37
C ASP A 52 4.79 -7.69 -4.14
N LEU A 53 5.26 -6.44 -4.22
CA LEU A 53 5.73 -5.71 -3.05
C LEU A 53 4.60 -5.44 -2.05
N VAL A 54 3.42 -5.03 -2.51
CA VAL A 54 2.26 -4.80 -1.64
C VAL A 54 1.89 -6.09 -0.89
N ARG A 55 1.85 -7.24 -1.57
CA ARG A 55 1.60 -8.55 -0.94
C ARG A 55 2.57 -8.85 0.21
N GLN A 56 3.83 -8.47 0.05
CA GLN A 56 4.85 -8.64 1.09
C GLN A 56 4.71 -7.65 2.25
N LEU A 57 4.21 -6.44 1.98
CA LEU A 57 4.04 -5.39 2.98
C LEU A 57 2.77 -5.54 3.82
N ILE A 58 1.69 -6.12 3.29
CA ILE A 58 0.43 -6.36 4.03
C ILE A 58 0.68 -6.95 5.44
N PRO A 59 1.39 -8.08 5.62
CA PRO A 59 1.58 -8.65 6.95
C PRO A 59 2.44 -7.78 7.89
N VAL A 60 3.20 -6.83 7.36
CA VAL A 60 3.96 -5.85 8.17
C VAL A 60 3.02 -4.74 8.62
N GLU A 61 2.25 -4.16 7.69
CA GLU A 61 1.29 -3.09 7.99
C GLU A 61 0.15 -3.58 8.90
N GLU A 62 -0.33 -4.81 8.74
CA GLU A 62 -1.30 -5.41 9.66
C GLU A 62 -0.76 -5.49 11.10
N ARG A 63 0.51 -5.90 11.27
CA ARG A 63 1.15 -5.94 12.59
C ARG A 63 1.33 -4.56 13.19
N ILE A 64 1.56 -3.54 12.36
CA ILE A 64 1.66 -2.14 12.81
C ILE A 64 0.28 -1.62 13.23
N ALA A 65 -0.75 -1.88 12.42
CA ALA A 65 -2.09 -1.34 12.62
C ALA A 65 -2.86 -2.04 13.76
N PHE A 66 -2.75 -3.37 13.86
CA PHE A 66 -3.55 -4.18 14.79
C PHE A 66 -2.71 -4.84 15.90
N GLY A 67 -1.39 -4.66 15.88
CA GLY A 67 -0.48 -5.28 16.83
C GLY A 67 -0.18 -6.76 16.52
N PRO A 68 0.46 -7.48 17.45
CA PRO A 68 0.92 -8.86 17.22
C PRO A 68 -0.19 -9.87 16.91
N ALA A 69 -1.44 -9.56 17.27
CA ALA A 69 -2.60 -10.41 17.03
C ALA A 69 -3.10 -10.38 15.57
N GLY A 70 -2.64 -9.41 14.75
CA GLY A 70 -3.08 -9.26 13.36
C GLY A 70 -4.49 -8.69 13.23
N TYR A 71 -4.99 -8.66 11.99
CA TYR A 71 -6.32 -8.12 11.67
C TYR A 71 -7.43 -8.93 12.38
N PRO A 72 -8.42 -8.30 13.04
CA PRO A 72 -9.52 -9.02 13.68
C PRO A 72 -10.29 -9.90 12.69
N GLY A 73 -10.29 -11.22 12.89
CA GLY A 73 -10.99 -12.18 12.03
C GLY A 73 -10.08 -13.06 11.16
N THR A 74 -8.75 -12.92 11.25
CA THR A 74 -7.79 -13.86 10.68
C THR A 74 -7.54 -15.08 11.58
N GLU A 75 -8.50 -15.47 12.44
CA GLU A 75 -8.40 -16.69 13.23
C GLU A 75 -8.19 -17.87 12.28
N SER A 76 -7.01 -18.46 12.35
CA SER A 76 -6.63 -19.66 11.64
C SER A 76 -7.61 -20.78 12.03
N GLU A 77 -8.28 -21.36 11.06
CA GLU A 77 -8.64 -22.78 11.17
C GLU A 77 -7.35 -23.53 11.55
N GLY A 78 -7.41 -24.29 12.65
CA GLY A 78 -6.29 -25.06 13.19
C GLY A 78 -5.89 -26.25 12.32
#